data_AF-A0A2A2QWF9-F1
#
_entry.id   AF-A0A2A2QWF9-F1
#
_cell.length_a   1.000
_cell.length_b   1.000
_cell.length_c   1.000
_cell.angle_alpha   90.00
_cell.angle_beta   90.00
_cell.angle_gamma   90.00
#
_symmetry.space_group_name_H-M   'P 1'
#
loop_
_entity.id
_entity.type
_entity.pdbx_description
1 polymer ?
#
loop_
_entity_poly.entity_id
_entity_poly.type
_entity_poly.pdbx_seq_one_letter_code
_entity_poly.pdbx_strand_id
1 'polypeptide(L)'
;MEFLNIHSSTYNSPAFVGAEPTDRATWLCLLFFCIGQENGGTIDNCGGWSDRKWQQLVRVTLEETGRTTELWEWIETEGGGRSLKVAFYPTDAEQKVIAARKSGRAGGLAKAGATGTRPSEPQAPAKQPPAQPGSERPTKGNGMEGKGMEGNESAPRARDADARSELPTSLDTPPVREAWQRWLVHWSQTFNDSRPMPEQTAHIHLQKLVEFGAEQAPAAIDNAIAKRMRVPLLPFPDRNQAPNGAAMR
;
A
#
# COMPACT_ATOMS: atom_id res chain seq x y z
N MET A 1 8.46 1.09 -7.42
CA MET A 1 7.29 0.61 -6.64
C MET A 1 7.82 -0.21 -5.47
N GLU A 2 7.10 -0.34 -4.36
CA GLU A 2 7.63 -1.02 -3.16
C GLU A 2 7.40 -2.55 -3.16
N PHE A 3 6.37 -3.02 -3.84
CA PHE A 3 5.99 -4.43 -3.90
C PHE A 3 5.84 -4.90 -5.35
N LEU A 4 5.94 -6.22 -5.52
CA LEU A 4 5.81 -6.91 -6.78
C LEU A 4 4.62 -7.86 -6.72
N ASN A 5 3.60 -7.57 -7.52
CA ASN A 5 2.50 -8.50 -7.77
C ASN A 5 2.70 -9.13 -9.14
N ILE A 6 2.98 -10.43 -9.17
CA ILE A 6 3.07 -11.21 -10.42
C ILE A 6 1.72 -11.89 -10.62
N HIS A 7 1.13 -11.73 -11.80
CA HIS A 7 -0.12 -12.42 -12.11
C HIS A 7 0.14 -13.92 -12.26
N SER A 8 -0.77 -14.77 -11.77
CA SER A 8 -0.60 -16.23 -11.81
C SER A 8 -0.43 -16.77 -13.24
N SER A 9 -1.01 -16.11 -14.23
CA SER A 9 -0.81 -16.46 -15.65
C SER A 9 0.64 -16.32 -16.12
N THR A 10 1.43 -15.42 -15.53
CA THR A 10 2.86 -15.29 -15.83
C THR A 10 3.62 -16.53 -15.39
N TYR A 11 3.31 -17.06 -14.21
CA TYR A 11 3.92 -18.29 -13.69
C TYR A 11 3.56 -19.52 -14.54
N ASN A 12 2.35 -19.52 -15.12
CA ASN A 12 1.87 -20.58 -16.00
C ASN A 12 2.20 -20.35 -17.48
N SER A 13 2.95 -19.29 -17.81
CA SER A 13 3.27 -18.97 -19.21
C SER A 13 4.27 -20.00 -19.77
N PRO A 14 4.18 -20.34 -21.07
CA PRO A 14 5.17 -21.22 -21.71
C PRO A 14 6.61 -20.72 -21.54
N ALA A 15 6.82 -19.40 -21.67
CA ALA A 15 8.11 -18.76 -21.45
C ALA A 15 8.70 -19.06 -20.08
N PHE A 16 7.89 -18.97 -19.01
CA PHE A 16 8.35 -19.22 -17.64
C PHE A 16 8.50 -20.71 -17.34
N VAL A 17 7.51 -21.52 -17.73
CA VAL A 17 7.51 -22.97 -17.48
C VAL A 17 8.63 -23.67 -18.26
N GLY A 18 8.95 -23.18 -19.45
CA GLY A 18 10.01 -23.71 -20.32
C GLY A 18 11.42 -23.23 -19.95
N ALA A 19 11.57 -22.18 -19.16
CA ALA A 19 12.88 -21.63 -18.78
C ALA A 19 13.59 -22.51 -17.73
N GLU A 20 14.93 -22.50 -17.72
CA GLU A 20 15.72 -23.18 -16.69
C GLU A 20 15.50 -22.54 -15.31
N PRO A 21 15.67 -23.29 -14.20
CA PRO A 21 15.54 -22.74 -12.84
C PRO A 21 16.42 -21.50 -12.59
N THR A 22 17.65 -21.51 -13.11
CA THR A 22 18.56 -20.36 -13.02
C THR A 22 18.03 -19.16 -13.79
N ASP A 23 17.40 -19.39 -14.95
CA ASP A 23 16.82 -18.31 -15.75
C ASP A 23 15.60 -17.69 -15.03
N ARG A 24 14.77 -18.52 -14.41
CA ARG A 24 13.64 -18.03 -13.58
C ARG A 24 14.12 -17.17 -12.41
N ALA A 25 15.18 -17.59 -11.73
CA ALA A 25 15.78 -16.83 -10.63
C ALA A 25 16.39 -15.51 -11.13
N THR A 26 17.12 -15.55 -12.25
CA THR A 26 17.72 -14.38 -12.91
C THR A 26 16.65 -13.37 -13.30
N TRP A 27 15.56 -13.84 -13.92
CA TRP A 27 14.42 -13.03 -14.28
C TRP A 27 13.79 -12.34 -13.07
N LEU A 28 13.60 -13.03 -11.95
CA LEU A 28 13.07 -12.42 -10.72
C LEU A 28 13.98 -11.29 -10.23
N CYS A 29 15.29 -11.50 -10.20
CA CYS A 29 16.27 -10.49 -9.80
C CYS A 29 16.23 -9.26 -10.72
N LEU A 30 16.19 -9.48 -12.04
CA LEU A 30 16.04 -8.43 -13.05
C LEU A 30 14.74 -7.64 -12.86
N LEU A 31 13.63 -8.33 -12.63
CA LEU A 31 12.32 -7.73 -12.41
C LEU A 31 12.33 -6.85 -11.15
N PHE A 32 12.89 -7.35 -10.05
CA PHE A 32 13.03 -6.59 -8.80
C PHE A 32 13.87 -5.33 -8.97
N PHE A 33 14.97 -5.40 -9.72
CA PHE A 33 15.77 -4.23 -10.03
C PHE A 33 14.96 -3.18 -10.80
N CYS A 34 14.27 -3.58 -11.88
CA CYS A 34 13.45 -2.69 -12.69
C CYS A 34 12.31 -2.05 -11.88
N ILE A 35 11.67 -2.82 -11.00
CA ILE A 35 10.60 -2.32 -10.11
C ILE A 35 11.09 -1.22 -9.18
N GLY A 36 12.31 -1.37 -8.66
CA GLY A 36 12.94 -0.36 -7.80
C GLY A 36 13.26 0.93 -8.56
N GLN A 37 13.64 0.83 -9.83
CA GLN A 37 13.98 1.97 -10.68
C GLN A 37 12.78 2.61 -11.39
N GLU A 38 11.70 1.86 -11.59
CA GLU A 38 10.53 2.27 -12.38
C GLU A 38 10.89 2.71 -13.79
N ASN A 39 11.66 1.85 -14.45
CA ASN A 39 12.24 2.05 -15.77
C ASN A 39 11.46 1.32 -16.87
N GLY A 40 10.18 0.99 -16.65
CA GLY A 40 9.37 0.29 -17.64
C GLY A 40 9.87 -1.12 -17.99
N GLY A 41 10.70 -1.73 -17.15
CA GLY A 41 11.25 -3.07 -17.38
C GLY A 41 12.50 -3.10 -18.26
N THR A 42 13.11 -1.94 -18.57
CA THR A 42 14.32 -1.87 -19.39
C THR A 42 15.50 -1.33 -18.58
N ILE A 43 16.60 -2.08 -18.54
CA ILE A 43 17.86 -1.62 -17.97
C ILE A 43 18.67 -0.96 -19.09
N ASP A 44 18.71 0.37 -19.08
CA ASP A 44 19.34 1.15 -20.16
C ASP A 44 20.87 1.06 -20.18
N ASN A 45 21.44 0.90 -21.37
CA ASN A 45 22.88 0.93 -21.65
C ASN A 45 23.70 0.05 -20.68
N CYS A 46 23.20 -1.15 -20.39
CA CYS A 46 23.81 -2.09 -19.46
C CYS A 46 24.73 -3.13 -20.09
N GLY A 47 24.80 -3.22 -21.42
CA GLY A 47 25.64 -4.20 -22.12
C GLY A 47 27.14 -4.07 -21.85
N GLY A 48 27.61 -2.89 -21.46
CA GLY A 48 29.00 -2.64 -21.07
C GLY A 48 29.29 -2.78 -19.58
N TRP A 49 28.33 -3.24 -18.77
CA TRP A 49 28.54 -3.37 -17.33
C TRP A 49 29.47 -4.55 -17.01
N SER A 50 30.35 -4.35 -16.03
CA SER A 50 31.16 -5.44 -15.49
C SER A 50 30.31 -6.43 -14.71
N ASP A 51 30.77 -7.69 -14.65
CA ASP A 51 30.13 -8.73 -13.83
C ASP A 51 29.94 -8.30 -12.37
N ARG A 52 30.95 -7.62 -11.79
CA ARG A 52 30.84 -7.06 -10.43
C ARG A 52 29.68 -6.07 -10.30
N LYS A 53 29.42 -5.24 -11.33
CA LYS A 53 28.32 -4.28 -11.31
C LYS A 53 26.96 -5.00 -11.38
N TRP A 54 26.84 -6.04 -12.21
CA TRP A 54 25.65 -6.89 -12.26
C TRP A 54 25.34 -7.51 -10.90
N GLN A 55 26.34 -8.11 -10.25
CA GLN A 55 26.15 -8.77 -8.97
C GLN A 55 25.74 -7.79 -7.86
N GLN A 56 26.31 -6.59 -7.83
CA GLN A 56 26.04 -5.62 -6.77
C GLN A 56 24.71 -4.89 -6.94
N LEU A 57 24.34 -4.54 -8.17
CA LEU A 57 23.12 -3.78 -8.44
C LEU A 57 21.89 -4.68 -8.60
N VAL A 58 22.05 -5.78 -9.32
CA VAL A 58 20.94 -6.62 -9.79
C VAL A 58 20.93 -7.99 -9.12
N ARG A 59 22.05 -8.44 -8.54
CA ARG A 59 22.22 -9.74 -7.87
C ARG A 59 22.19 -10.93 -8.83
N VAL A 60 22.72 -10.70 -10.03
CA VAL A 60 22.95 -11.70 -11.07
C VAL A 60 24.36 -11.56 -11.60
N THR A 61 24.87 -12.57 -12.26
CA THR A 61 26.16 -12.56 -12.96
C THR A 61 25.99 -12.09 -14.39
N LEU A 62 27.09 -11.63 -14.99
CA LEU A 62 27.12 -11.29 -16.42
C LEU A 62 26.79 -12.53 -17.28
N GLU A 63 27.28 -13.70 -16.88
CA GLU A 63 27.03 -14.97 -17.57
C GLU A 63 25.53 -15.28 -17.64
N GLU A 64 24.81 -15.16 -16.52
CA GLU A 64 23.36 -15.36 -16.47
C GLU A 64 22.63 -14.43 -17.43
N THR A 65 22.95 -13.13 -17.43
CA THR A 65 22.30 -12.17 -18.35
C THR A 65 22.64 -12.40 -19.83
N GLY A 66 23.73 -13.12 -20.12
CA GLY A 66 24.13 -13.48 -21.48
C GLY A 66 23.36 -14.67 -22.07
N ARG A 67 22.55 -15.38 -21.27
CA ARG A 67 21.79 -16.54 -21.72
C ARG A 67 20.62 -16.13 -22.62
N THR A 68 20.32 -16.99 -23.59
CA THR A 68 19.17 -16.83 -24.49
C THR A 68 17.94 -17.47 -23.86
N THR A 69 16.90 -16.68 -23.65
CA THR A 69 15.62 -17.11 -23.07
C THR A 69 14.50 -16.16 -23.50
N GLU A 70 13.25 -16.54 -23.25
CA GLU A 70 12.07 -15.69 -23.49
C GLU A 70 11.79 -14.72 -22.33
N LEU A 71 12.51 -14.85 -21.21
CA LEU A 71 12.28 -14.06 -20.00
C LEU A 71 12.95 -12.67 -20.03
N TRP A 72 13.93 -12.47 -20.90
CA TRP A 72 14.53 -11.17 -21.19
C TRP A 72 15.17 -11.18 -22.57
N GLU A 73 15.37 -10.00 -23.15
CA GLU A 73 16.02 -9.84 -24.43
C GLU A 73 17.00 -8.67 -24.39
N TRP A 74 18.12 -8.82 -25.09
CA TRP A 74 19.03 -7.71 -25.36
C TRP A 74 18.53 -6.92 -26.56
N ILE A 75 18.38 -5.61 -26.40
CA ILE A 75 17.99 -4.68 -27.46
C ILE A 75 19.12 -3.70 -27.75
N GLU A 76 19.35 -3.43 -29.03
CA GLU A 76 20.29 -2.39 -29.46
C GLU A 76 19.68 -1.00 -29.25
N THR A 77 20.49 -0.04 -28.84
CA THR A 77 20.09 1.36 -28.68
C THR A 77 20.58 2.20 -29.86
N GLU A 78 19.91 3.33 -30.12
CA GLU A 78 20.23 4.22 -31.25
C GLU A 78 21.69 4.76 -31.26
N GLY A 79 22.44 4.57 -30.17
CA GLY A 79 23.85 4.94 -30.04
C GLY A 79 24.86 3.78 -30.13
N GLY A 80 24.44 2.58 -30.55
CA GLY A 80 25.31 1.39 -30.61
C GLY A 80 25.63 0.78 -29.23
N GLY A 81 24.83 1.11 -28.22
CA GLY A 81 24.83 0.47 -26.91
C GLY A 81 23.80 -0.66 -26.85
N ARG A 82 23.85 -1.45 -25.78
CA ARG A 82 22.89 -2.53 -25.53
C ARG A 82 22.14 -2.32 -24.22
N SER A 83 20.83 -2.43 -24.27
CA SER A 83 19.93 -2.44 -23.11
C SER A 83 19.32 -3.83 -22.93
N LEU A 84 18.88 -4.14 -21.72
CA LEU A 84 18.25 -5.41 -21.40
C LEU A 84 16.78 -5.16 -21.06
N LYS A 85 15.87 -5.73 -21.85
CA LYS A 85 14.43 -5.62 -21.66
C LYS A 85 13.90 -6.90 -21.02
N VAL A 86 13.21 -6.74 -19.89
CA VAL A 86 12.70 -7.84 -19.06
C VAL A 86 11.26 -8.14 -19.43
N ALA A 87 10.95 -9.41 -19.70
CA ALA A 87 9.59 -9.83 -20.02
C ALA A 87 8.67 -9.76 -18.79
N PHE A 88 7.37 -9.62 -19.05
CA PHE A 88 6.32 -9.60 -18.03
C PHE A 88 6.45 -8.50 -16.96
N TYR A 89 7.21 -7.44 -17.23
CA TYR A 89 7.23 -6.27 -16.37
C TYR A 89 5.85 -5.58 -16.34
N PRO A 90 5.27 -5.29 -15.16
CA PRO A 90 3.91 -4.78 -15.06
C PRO A 90 3.86 -3.25 -15.25
N THR A 91 4.00 -2.79 -16.49
CA THR A 91 4.01 -1.35 -16.83
C THR A 91 2.74 -0.61 -16.39
N ASP A 92 1.57 -1.26 -16.48
CA ASP A 92 0.31 -0.65 -16.04
C ASP A 92 0.30 -0.39 -14.52
N ALA A 93 0.92 -1.28 -13.74
CA ALA A 93 1.07 -1.08 -12.30
C ALA A 93 2.03 0.08 -12.02
N GLU A 94 3.16 0.15 -12.72
CA GLU A 94 4.11 1.25 -12.61
C GLU A 94 3.42 2.60 -12.90
N GLN A 95 2.68 2.69 -14.00
CA GLN A 95 1.95 3.91 -14.38
C GLN A 95 0.98 4.36 -13.28
N LYS A 96 0.24 3.42 -12.67
CA LYS A 96 -0.66 3.72 -11.54
C LYS A 96 0.11 4.29 -10.35
N VAL A 97 1.25 3.71 -9.99
CA VAL A 97 2.04 4.22 -8.85
C VAL A 97 2.69 5.58 -9.18
N ILE A 98 3.16 5.79 -10.41
CA ILE A 98 3.68 7.09 -10.88
C ILE A 98 2.56 8.14 -10.82
N ALA A 99 1.36 7.83 -11.32
CA ALA A 99 0.21 8.72 -11.28
C ALA A 99 -0.21 9.06 -9.83
N ALA A 100 -0.23 8.05 -8.95
CA ALA A 100 -0.49 8.25 -7.52
C ALA A 100 0.55 9.16 -6.86
N ARG A 101 1.83 9.04 -7.22
CA ARG A 101 2.88 9.94 -6.70
C ARG A 101 2.78 11.34 -7.27
N LYS A 102 2.48 11.50 -8.55
CA LYS A 102 2.28 12.83 -9.18
C LYS A 102 1.10 13.56 -8.54
N SER A 103 -0.04 12.88 -8.39
CA SER A 103 -1.22 13.44 -7.72
C SER A 103 -0.97 13.74 -6.24
N GLY A 104 -0.26 12.86 -5.51
CA GLY A 104 0.16 13.11 -4.13
C GLY A 104 1.07 14.34 -3.99
N ARG A 105 2.05 14.52 -4.88
CA ARG A 105 2.92 15.71 -4.90
C ARG A 105 2.13 16.99 -5.19
N ALA A 106 1.26 16.96 -6.20
CA ALA A 106 0.41 18.10 -6.54
C ALA A 106 -0.53 18.48 -5.38
N GLY A 107 -1.15 17.49 -4.74
CA GLY A 107 -2.01 17.70 -3.56
C GLY A 107 -1.24 18.25 -2.34
N GLY A 108 -0.01 17.79 -2.13
CA GLY A 108 0.88 18.31 -1.09
C GLY A 108 1.28 19.77 -1.31
N LEU A 109 1.66 20.13 -2.54
CA LEU A 109 1.99 21.51 -2.92
C LEU A 109 0.77 22.44 -2.83
N ALA A 110 -0.41 21.98 -3.22
CA ALA A 110 -1.65 22.76 -3.09
C ALA A 110 -2.03 23.02 -1.62
N LYS A 111 -1.75 22.09 -0.71
CA LYS A 111 -1.90 22.32 0.74
C LYS A 111 -0.87 23.31 1.27
N ALA A 112 0.38 23.24 0.81
CA ALA A 112 1.43 24.19 1.22
C ALA A 112 1.14 25.63 0.78
N GLY A 113 0.54 25.83 -0.40
CA GLY A 113 0.07 27.15 -0.85
C GLY A 113 -1.18 27.68 -0.13
N ALA A 114 -1.99 26.80 0.47
CA ALA A 114 -3.20 27.18 1.20
C ALA A 114 -2.93 27.52 2.68
N THR A 115 -1.79 27.08 3.24
CA THR A 115 -1.33 27.46 4.58
C THR A 115 -0.09 28.35 4.50
N GLY A 116 -0.31 29.65 4.31
CA GLY A 116 0.62 30.68 4.79
C GLY A 116 1.44 31.44 3.74
N THR A 117 0.82 32.43 3.10
CA THR A 117 1.53 33.68 2.79
C THR A 117 1.55 34.54 4.05
N ARG A 118 2.67 34.54 4.78
CA ARG A 118 3.06 35.69 5.59
C ARG A 118 4.47 36.08 5.13
N PRO A 119 4.69 37.29 4.60
CA PRO A 119 5.98 37.65 4.01
C PRO A 119 7.00 37.85 5.13
N SER A 120 8.04 37.02 5.15
CA SER A 120 9.28 37.27 5.89
C SER A 120 10.27 37.96 4.97
N GLU A 121 10.69 39.16 5.37
CA GLU A 121 11.70 40.00 4.72
C GLU A 121 13.05 39.29 4.54
N PRO A 122 13.89 39.72 3.58
CA PRO A 122 15.12 39.03 3.21
C PRO A 122 16.28 39.33 4.18
N GLN A 123 16.96 38.29 4.66
CA GLN A 123 18.32 38.43 5.20
C GLN A 123 19.34 37.70 4.32
N ALA A 124 20.39 38.45 4.01
CA ALA A 124 21.53 38.12 3.14
C ALA A 124 22.52 37.14 3.81
N PRO A 125 23.51 36.59 3.05
CA PRO A 125 24.07 35.26 3.28
C PRO A 125 25.40 35.25 4.06
N ALA A 126 25.71 34.17 4.79
CA ALA A 126 27.09 33.69 4.99
C ALA A 126 27.24 32.37 5.79
N LYS A 127 27.99 31.44 5.17
CA LYS A 127 29.02 30.52 5.72
C LYS A 127 28.63 29.16 6.37
N GLN A 128 29.18 28.09 5.78
CA GLN A 128 29.41 26.72 6.30
C GLN A 128 30.68 26.65 7.19
N PRO A 129 31.10 25.49 7.78
CA PRO A 129 30.42 24.41 8.56
C PRO A 129 31.23 24.11 9.89
N PRO A 130 31.04 23.04 10.75
CA PRO A 130 31.23 21.59 10.45
C PRO A 130 30.38 20.52 11.25
N ALA A 131 30.35 19.30 10.67
CA ALA A 131 30.18 17.90 11.15
C ALA A 131 29.43 17.44 12.45
N GLN A 132 28.39 16.59 12.22
CA GLN A 132 27.94 15.30 12.86
C GLN A 132 27.62 15.16 14.38
N PRO A 133 26.90 14.10 14.86
CA PRO A 133 25.90 13.19 14.26
C PRO A 133 24.60 12.97 15.10
N GLY A 134 23.58 12.32 14.54
CA GLY A 134 22.59 11.52 15.28
C GLY A 134 21.15 12.03 15.39
N SER A 135 20.22 11.37 14.69
CA SER A 135 19.01 10.75 15.27
C SER A 135 18.00 10.39 14.18
N GLU A 136 17.55 9.15 14.24
CA GLU A 136 16.54 8.52 13.39
C GLU A 136 15.13 9.05 13.69
N ARG A 137 14.30 9.20 12.65
CA ARG A 137 12.85 8.93 12.69
C ARG A 137 12.26 8.92 11.27
N PRO A 138 11.61 7.82 10.82
CA PRO A 138 10.84 7.83 9.59
C PRO A 138 9.41 8.31 9.84
N THR A 139 9.00 9.37 9.14
CA THR A 139 7.62 9.81 9.01
C THR A 139 6.90 8.94 7.98
N LYS A 140 6.05 8.02 8.46
CA LYS A 140 5.17 7.20 7.63
C LYS A 140 3.82 7.92 7.48
N GLY A 141 3.67 8.71 6.42
CA GLY A 141 2.39 9.25 5.98
C GLY A 141 1.76 8.33 4.94
N ASN A 142 0.56 7.83 5.20
CA ASN A 142 -0.27 7.13 4.22
C ASN A 142 -1.69 7.70 4.29
N GLY A 143 -2.30 7.97 3.14
CA GLY A 143 -3.75 8.21 3.02
C GLY A 143 -4.15 9.47 2.23
N MET A 144 -4.31 9.29 0.91
CA MET A 144 -5.11 10.12 -0.01
C MET A 144 -6.59 10.20 0.50
N GLU A 145 -7.46 11.13 0.13
CA GLU A 145 -8.04 11.37 -1.20
C GLU A 145 -8.77 12.73 -1.25
N GLY A 146 -9.00 13.22 -2.47
CA GLY A 146 -9.45 14.57 -2.77
C GLY A 146 -10.96 14.78 -2.84
N LYS A 147 -11.30 16.04 -2.54
CA LYS A 147 -12.35 16.93 -3.07
C LYS A 147 -13.50 16.32 -3.89
N GLY A 148 -14.70 16.42 -3.31
CA GLY A 148 -15.89 16.95 -3.99
C GLY A 148 -16.17 18.37 -3.48
N MET A 149 -16.44 19.31 -4.38
CA MET A 149 -16.75 20.71 -4.10
C MET A 149 -18.11 20.99 -4.74
N GLU A 150 -19.15 21.20 -3.92
CA GLU A 150 -20.36 21.93 -4.29
C GLU A 150 -21.25 22.15 -3.05
N GLY A 151 -21.89 23.32 -2.97
CA GLY A 151 -23.12 23.51 -2.21
C GLY A 151 -22.98 23.95 -0.76
N ASN A 152 -23.01 25.27 -0.56
CA ASN A 152 -23.43 25.91 0.68
C ASN A 152 -24.84 25.43 1.07
N GLU A 153 -24.98 24.80 2.25
CA GLU A 153 -25.99 25.07 3.30
C GLU A 153 -26.08 23.87 4.26
N SER A 154 -25.65 24.09 5.51
CA SER A 154 -25.93 23.26 6.69
C SER A 154 -25.53 21.77 6.63
N ALA A 155 -24.23 21.46 6.62
CA ALA A 155 -23.74 20.10 6.82
C ALA A 155 -24.15 19.57 8.21
N PRO A 156 -24.78 18.37 8.29
CA PRO A 156 -25.23 17.82 9.56
C PRO A 156 -24.01 17.32 10.35
N ARG A 157 -24.06 17.36 11.70
CA ARG A 157 -22.91 17.03 12.54
C ARG A 157 -22.52 15.56 12.29
N ALA A 158 -21.28 15.15 12.56
CA ALA A 158 -20.82 13.77 12.34
C ALA A 158 -21.77 12.68 12.90
N ARG A 159 -22.49 12.99 14.01
CA ARG A 159 -23.56 12.17 14.58
C ARG A 159 -24.72 11.84 13.62
N ASP A 160 -25.01 12.73 12.68
CA ASP A 160 -26.16 12.66 11.77
C ASP A 160 -25.79 12.04 10.40
N ALA A 161 -24.52 12.12 9.99
CA ALA A 161 -24.02 11.56 8.73
C ALA A 161 -23.64 10.09 8.85
N ASP A 162 -23.05 9.69 10.00
CA ASP A 162 -22.69 8.29 10.29
C ASP A 162 -23.94 7.39 10.41
N ALA A 163 -25.11 7.96 10.72
CA ALA A 163 -26.38 7.23 10.79
C ALA A 163 -26.88 6.65 9.45
N ARG A 164 -26.24 6.99 8.31
CA ARG A 164 -26.69 6.60 6.96
C ARG A 164 -26.06 5.33 6.40
N SER A 165 -25.10 4.71 7.08
CA SER A 165 -24.61 3.40 6.65
C SER A 165 -25.65 2.34 6.99
N GLU A 166 -26.51 2.00 6.02
CA GLU A 166 -27.52 0.97 6.17
C GLU A 166 -26.85 -0.37 6.51
N LEU A 167 -27.31 -0.98 7.61
CA LEU A 167 -26.83 -2.29 8.03
C LEU A 167 -27.32 -3.35 7.04
N PRO A 168 -26.47 -4.32 6.65
CA PRO A 168 -26.93 -5.48 5.91
C PRO A 168 -28.07 -6.18 6.65
N THR A 169 -29.05 -6.71 5.94
CA THR A 169 -30.23 -7.36 6.54
C THR A 169 -29.88 -8.48 7.52
N SER A 170 -28.77 -9.19 7.30
CA SER A 170 -28.25 -10.24 8.19
C SER A 170 -27.73 -9.72 9.54
N LEU A 171 -27.42 -8.43 9.62
CA LEU A 171 -26.91 -7.75 10.81
C LEU A 171 -27.90 -6.74 11.38
N ASP A 172 -29.06 -6.56 10.76
CA ASP A 172 -30.05 -5.58 11.18
C ASP A 172 -30.87 -6.05 12.39
N THR A 173 -30.16 -6.17 13.51
CA THR A 173 -30.74 -6.44 14.81
C THR A 173 -30.53 -5.23 15.72
N PRO A 174 -31.44 -4.95 16.68
CA PRO A 174 -31.27 -3.81 17.59
C PRO A 174 -29.92 -3.76 18.32
N PRO A 175 -29.37 -4.89 18.85
CA PRO A 175 -28.07 -4.88 19.53
C PRO A 175 -26.90 -4.52 18.61
N VAL A 176 -26.91 -5.03 17.37
CA VAL A 176 -25.88 -4.72 16.39
C VAL A 176 -25.99 -3.27 15.93
N ARG A 177 -27.20 -2.75 15.75
CA ARG A 177 -27.44 -1.36 15.39
C ARG A 177 -26.90 -0.39 16.43
N GLU A 178 -27.15 -0.65 17.71
CA GLU A 178 -26.62 0.15 18.81
C GLU A 178 -25.08 0.08 18.88
N ALA A 179 -24.51 -1.12 18.79
CA ALA A 179 -23.06 -1.30 18.78
C ALA A 179 -22.41 -0.58 17.58
N TRP A 180 -23.02 -0.67 16.40
CA TRP A 180 -22.54 -0.03 15.18
C TRP A 180 -22.54 1.50 15.29
N GLN A 181 -23.60 2.09 15.85
CA GLN A 181 -23.62 3.54 16.12
C GLN A 181 -22.50 3.97 17.08
N ARG A 182 -22.28 3.22 18.16
CA ARG A 182 -21.17 3.47 19.09
C ARG A 182 -19.81 3.35 18.40
N TRP A 183 -19.67 2.38 17.50
CA TRP A 183 -18.45 2.17 16.72
C TRP A 183 -18.14 3.35 15.80
N LEU A 184 -19.12 3.83 15.03
CA LEU A 184 -18.92 4.96 14.11
C LEU A 184 -18.50 6.23 14.86
N VAL A 185 -19.14 6.53 15.99
CA VAL A 185 -18.77 7.66 16.85
C VAL A 185 -17.36 7.47 17.43
N HIS A 186 -17.04 6.29 17.97
CA HIS A 186 -15.71 6.03 18.51
C HIS A 186 -14.62 6.14 17.44
N TRP A 187 -14.87 5.57 16.26
CA TRP A 187 -13.91 5.51 15.18
C TRP A 187 -13.63 6.89 14.59
N SER A 188 -14.66 7.70 14.34
CA SER A 188 -14.50 9.07 13.84
C SER A 188 -13.67 9.93 14.81
N GLN A 189 -13.98 9.84 16.11
CA GLN A 189 -13.27 10.58 17.16
C GLN A 189 -11.82 10.12 17.32
N THR A 190 -11.56 8.83 17.18
CA THR A 190 -10.24 8.23 17.50
C THR A 190 -9.29 8.23 16.30
N PHE A 191 -9.80 8.06 15.08
CA PHE A 191 -8.98 7.77 13.91
C PHE A 191 -9.15 8.74 12.74
N ASN A 192 -10.13 9.65 12.79
CA ASN A 192 -10.46 10.50 11.63
C ASN A 192 -10.79 11.95 12.01
N ASP A 193 -10.18 12.50 13.07
CA ASP A 193 -10.35 13.90 13.49
C ASP A 193 -11.81 14.35 13.61
N SER A 194 -12.69 13.48 14.16
CA SER A 194 -14.14 13.70 14.27
C SER A 194 -14.89 13.83 12.94
N ARG A 195 -14.27 13.42 11.82
CA ARG A 195 -14.94 13.29 10.52
C ARG A 195 -15.60 11.91 10.41
N PRO A 196 -16.75 11.81 9.73
CA PRO A 196 -17.49 10.56 9.58
C PRO A 196 -16.65 9.46 8.94
N MET A 197 -17.01 8.21 9.20
CA MET A 197 -16.30 7.06 8.62
C MET A 197 -16.46 7.06 7.09
N PRO A 198 -15.37 6.93 6.30
CA PRO A 198 -15.49 6.77 4.86
C PRO A 198 -16.32 5.54 4.50
N GLU A 199 -17.19 5.65 3.50
CA GLU A 199 -18.13 4.59 3.09
C GLU A 199 -17.43 3.26 2.78
N GLN A 200 -16.31 3.30 2.07
CA GLN A 200 -15.53 2.09 1.77
C GLN A 200 -14.98 1.41 3.04
N THR A 201 -14.62 2.19 4.07
CA THR A 201 -14.16 1.65 5.35
C THR A 201 -15.32 1.03 6.13
N ALA A 202 -16.48 1.68 6.14
CA ALA A 202 -17.71 1.13 6.70
C ALA A 202 -18.07 -0.20 6.03
N HIS A 203 -18.00 -0.28 4.70
CA HIS A 203 -18.26 -1.50 3.95
C HIS A 203 -17.33 -2.66 4.36
N ILE A 204 -16.01 -2.41 4.46
CA ILE A 204 -15.04 -3.43 4.89
C ILE A 204 -15.32 -3.91 6.32
N HIS A 205 -15.68 -3.00 7.22
CA HIS A 205 -16.04 -3.36 8.60
C HIS A 205 -17.33 -4.18 8.66
N LEU A 206 -18.35 -3.80 7.89
CA LEU A 206 -19.61 -4.53 7.82
C LEU A 206 -19.41 -5.94 7.25
N GLN A 207 -18.58 -6.12 6.22
CA GLN A 207 -18.23 -7.45 5.70
C GLN A 207 -17.66 -8.36 6.80
N LYS A 208 -16.73 -7.85 7.62
CA LYS A 208 -16.18 -8.62 8.75
C LYS A 208 -17.22 -8.94 9.82
N LEU A 209 -18.11 -8.01 10.12
CA LEU A 209 -19.20 -8.27 11.06
C LEU A 209 -20.18 -9.33 10.52
N VAL A 210 -20.39 -9.37 9.20
CA VAL A 210 -21.18 -10.44 8.56
C VAL A 210 -20.52 -11.80 8.75
N GLU A 211 -19.18 -11.89 8.65
CA GLU A 211 -18.42 -13.12 8.91
C GLU A 211 -18.60 -13.64 10.35
N PHE A 212 -18.72 -12.73 11.34
CA PHE A 212 -18.96 -13.09 12.74
C PHE A 212 -20.43 -13.40 13.05
N GLY A 213 -21.35 -12.90 12.22
CA GLY A 213 -22.79 -13.01 12.44
C GLY A 213 -23.33 -12.05 13.51
N ALA A 214 -24.65 -11.90 13.55
CA ALA A 214 -25.33 -10.92 14.41
C ALA A 214 -25.12 -11.13 15.92
N GLU A 215 -24.89 -12.37 16.35
CA GLU A 215 -24.67 -12.69 17.78
C GLU A 215 -23.31 -12.21 18.27
N GLN A 216 -22.26 -12.33 17.45
CA GLN A 216 -20.89 -12.04 17.85
C GLN A 216 -20.42 -10.64 17.42
N ALA A 217 -21.12 -10.02 16.47
CA ALA A 217 -20.82 -8.68 15.98
C ALA A 217 -20.73 -7.59 17.07
N PRO A 218 -21.65 -7.53 18.07
CA PRO A 218 -21.54 -6.54 19.15
C PRO A 218 -20.26 -6.73 19.99
N ALA A 219 -19.92 -7.98 20.31
CA ALA A 219 -18.71 -8.29 21.08
C ALA A 219 -17.42 -7.94 20.31
N ALA A 220 -17.41 -8.15 18.99
CA ALA A 220 -16.29 -7.75 18.13
C ALA A 220 -16.10 -6.23 18.09
N ILE A 221 -17.21 -5.48 18.06
CA ILE A 221 -17.20 -4.01 18.12
C ILE A 221 -16.71 -3.53 19.49
N ASP A 222 -17.27 -4.05 20.57
CA ASP A 222 -16.91 -3.63 21.93
C ASP A 222 -15.45 -3.92 22.25
N ASN A 223 -14.93 -5.06 21.80
CA ASN A 223 -13.51 -5.38 21.90
C ASN A 223 -12.63 -4.38 21.12
N ALA A 224 -13.04 -4.00 19.91
CA ALA A 224 -12.31 -3.01 19.12
C ALA A 224 -12.31 -1.62 19.76
N ILE A 225 -13.44 -1.19 20.33
CA ILE A 225 -13.53 0.06 21.11
C ILE A 225 -12.60 -0.01 22.33
N ALA A 226 -12.69 -1.08 23.12
CA ALA A 226 -11.93 -1.24 24.35
C ALA A 226 -10.41 -1.29 24.11
N LYS A 227 -9.98 -1.91 23.01
CA LYS A 227 -8.57 -2.06 22.64
C LYS A 227 -8.07 -0.96 21.69
N ARG A 228 -8.90 0.03 21.35
CA ARG A 228 -8.61 1.08 20.35
C ARG A 228 -8.07 0.50 19.05
N MET A 229 -8.68 -0.58 18.58
CA MET A 229 -8.35 -1.17 17.29
C MET A 229 -9.02 -0.38 16.17
N ARG A 230 -8.43 -0.38 14.98
CA ARG A 230 -9.01 0.32 13.82
C ARG A 230 -10.12 -0.47 13.11
N VAL A 231 -10.35 -1.71 13.52
CA VAL A 231 -11.24 -2.68 12.86
C VAL A 231 -11.95 -3.51 13.92
N PRO A 232 -13.26 -3.83 13.76
CA PRO A 232 -13.97 -4.77 14.62
C PRO A 232 -13.36 -6.17 14.56
N LEU A 233 -13.02 -6.74 15.72
CA LEU A 233 -12.43 -8.08 15.83
C LEU A 233 -12.90 -8.72 17.12
N LEU A 234 -13.16 -10.03 17.09
CA LEU A 234 -13.47 -10.79 18.28
C LEU A 234 -12.31 -10.77 19.29
N PRO A 235 -12.60 -10.80 20.60
CA PRO A 235 -11.57 -10.98 21.61
C PRO A 235 -10.85 -12.31 21.36
N PHE A 236 -9.52 -12.32 21.57
CA PHE A 236 -8.79 -13.58 21.55
C PHE A 236 -9.34 -14.50 22.65
N PRO A 237 -9.59 -15.79 22.34
CA PRO A 237 -10.05 -16.73 23.35
C PRO A 237 -9.03 -16.77 24.49
N ASP A 238 -9.52 -16.62 25.71
CA ASP A 238 -8.70 -16.64 26.89
C ASP A 238 -7.99 -18.01 26.96
N ARG A 239 -6.67 -18.03 27.16
CA ARG A 239 -5.88 -19.29 27.17
C ARG A 239 -6.37 -20.31 28.21
N ASN A 240 -7.18 -19.87 29.17
CA ASN A 240 -7.81 -20.68 30.21
C ASN A 240 -9.16 -21.31 29.84
N GLN A 241 -9.67 -21.10 28.62
CA GLN A 241 -10.90 -21.73 28.12
C GLN A 241 -10.64 -22.78 27.03
N ALA A 242 -9.45 -23.41 27.00
CA ALA A 242 -9.31 -24.65 26.27
C ALA A 242 -10.17 -25.73 26.97
N PRO A 243 -11.06 -26.44 26.24
CA PRO A 243 -11.82 -27.52 26.83
C PRO A 243 -10.83 -28.56 27.35
N ASN A 244 -10.95 -28.89 28.64
CA ASN A 244 -10.23 -30.01 29.27
C ASN A 244 -10.29 -31.20 28.31
N GLY A 245 -9.09 -31.64 27.88
CA GLY A 245 -8.92 -32.74 26.95
C GLY A 245 -9.81 -33.91 27.37
N ALA A 246 -10.73 -34.27 26.48
CA ALA A 246 -11.46 -35.51 26.59
C ALA A 246 -10.44 -36.64 26.72
N ALA A 247 -10.52 -37.32 27.85
CA ALA A 247 -9.72 -38.49 28.17
C ALA A 247 -9.88 -39.53 27.05
N MET A 248 -8.77 -39.87 26.40
CA MET A 248 -8.63 -41.19 25.78
C MET A 248 -8.62 -42.22 26.90
N ARG A 249 -9.72 -42.96 27.01
CA ARG A 249 -9.74 -44.35 27.49
C ARG A 249 -10.41 -45.18 26.40
#